data_AF-A0A1V4WJG5-F1
#
_entry.id   AF-A0A1V4WJG5-F1
#
_cell.length_a   1.000
_cell.length_b   1.000
_cell.length_c   1.000
_cell.angle_alpha   90.00
_cell.angle_beta   90.00
_cell.angle_gamma   90.00
#
_symmetry.space_group_name_H-M   'P 1'
#
loop_
_entity.id
_entity.type
_entity.pdbx_description
1 polymer ?
#
loop_
_entity_poly.entity_id
_entity_poly.type
_entity_poly.pdbx_seq_one_letter_code
_entity_poly.pdbx_strand_id
1 'polypeptide(L)' 'MPWVNAADKNGATAVMWASWHRSVRSLKALLAARANSNAKANNGLTALKIARDKNYNDIVRMLEEAGAR' A
#
# COMPACT_ATOMS: atom_id res chain seq x y z
N MET A 1 12.43 6.18 8.82
CA MET A 1 12.81 6.65 7.46
C MET A 1 11.65 7.44 6.88
N PRO A 2 11.67 8.78 6.89
CA PRO A 2 10.50 9.59 6.50
C PRO A 2 10.11 9.43 5.02
N TRP A 3 11.04 9.04 4.16
CA TRP A 3 10.82 8.89 2.71
C TRP A 3 9.97 7.67 2.30
N VAL A 4 9.82 6.66 3.16
CA VAL A 4 9.03 5.45 2.82
C VAL A 4 7.52 5.75 2.68
N ASN A 5 7.09 6.84 3.32
CA ASN A 5 5.72 7.35 3.29
C ASN A 5 5.58 8.58 2.40
N ALA A 6 6.60 8.90 1.61
CA ALA A 6 6.50 9.97 0.64
C ALA A 6 5.32 9.69 -0.30
N ALA A 7 4.54 10.73 -0.55
CA ALA A 7 3.40 10.69 -1.42
C ALA A 7 3.68 11.49 -2.68
N ASP A 8 3.15 11.04 -3.81
CA ASP A 8 3.17 11.83 -5.04
C ASP A 8 2.15 12.99 -5.00
N LYS A 9 2.00 13.70 -6.11
CA LYS A 9 1.09 14.86 -6.25
C LYS A 9 -0.39 14.50 -5.97
N ASN A 10 -0.75 13.22 -6.08
CA ASN A 10 -2.10 12.71 -5.83
C ASN A 10 -2.26 12.16 -4.41
N GLY A 11 -1.24 12.27 -3.55
CA GLY A 11 -1.26 11.68 -2.22
C GLY A 11 -0.97 10.18 -2.23
N ALA A 12 -0.60 9.58 -3.37
CA ALA A 12 -0.36 8.15 -3.46
C ALA A 12 1.04 7.80 -2.98
N THR A 13 1.13 6.82 -2.06
CA THR A 13 2.40 6.35 -1.50
C THR A 13 2.91 5.11 -2.23
N ALA A 14 4.18 4.76 -1.99
CA ALA A 14 4.79 3.56 -2.57
C ALA A 14 4.00 2.26 -2.26
N VAL A 15 3.33 2.19 -1.11
CA VAL A 15 2.51 1.02 -0.72
C VAL A 15 1.28 0.89 -1.60
N MET A 16 0.66 2.01 -2.00
CA MET A 16 -0.47 2.00 -2.94
C MET A 16 -0.05 1.55 -4.33
N TRP A 17 1.08 2.05 -4.82
CA TRP A 17 1.64 1.64 -6.12
C TRP A 17 2.04 0.16 -6.11
N ALA A 18 2.61 -0.35 -5.01
CA ALA A 18 2.90 -1.77 -4.86
C ALA A 18 1.63 -2.63 -4.94
N SER A 19 0.53 -2.20 -4.32
CA SER A 19 -0.78 -2.86 -4.48
C SER A 19 -1.31 -2.79 -5.90
N TRP A 20 -1.21 -1.63 -6.55
CA TRP A 20 -1.70 -1.42 -7.91
C TRP A 20 -1.04 -2.37 -8.92
N HIS A 21 0.27 -2.58 -8.79
CA HIS A 21 1.06 -3.45 -9.65
C HIS A 21 1.14 -4.90 -9.18
N ARG A 22 0.41 -5.28 -8.09
CA ARG A 22 0.51 -6.60 -7.44
C ARG A 22 1.95 -6.99 -7.11
N SER A 23 2.80 -6.03 -6.74
CA SER A 23 4.21 -6.27 -6.47
C SER A 23 4.43 -6.75 -5.05
N VAL A 24 4.36 -8.07 -4.85
CA VAL A 24 4.60 -8.73 -3.55
C VAL A 24 5.98 -8.38 -2.99
N ARG A 25 7.02 -8.36 -3.84
CA ARG A 25 8.40 -8.06 -3.40
C ARG A 25 8.52 -6.63 -2.87
N SER A 26 8.01 -5.66 -3.63
CA SER A 26 8.02 -4.25 -3.20
C SER A 26 7.20 -4.05 -1.95
N LEU A 27 6.02 -4.68 -1.87
CA LEU A 27 5.16 -4.58 -0.70
C LEU A 27 5.84 -5.14 0.56
N LYS A 28 6.48 -6.32 0.50
CA LYS A 28 7.25 -6.86 1.62
C LYS A 28 8.35 -5.90 2.09
N ALA A 29 9.12 -5.33 1.15
CA ALA A 29 10.19 -4.39 1.48
C ALA A 29 9.66 -3.12 2.16
N LEU A 30 8.55 -2.57 1.67
CA LEU A 30 7.91 -1.39 2.23
C LEU A 30 7.34 -1.66 3.63
N LEU A 31 6.65 -2.78 3.81
CA LEU A 31 6.11 -3.17 5.11
C LEU A 31 7.23 -3.46 6.14
N ALA A 32 8.32 -4.11 5.73
CA ALA A 32 9.51 -4.30 6.56
C ALA A 32 10.15 -2.96 6.96
N ALA A 33 10.09 -1.95 6.08
CA ALA A 33 10.54 -0.59 6.36
C ALA A 33 9.55 0.24 7.20
N ARG A 34 8.50 -0.38 7.77
CA ARG A 34 7.43 0.28 8.55
C ARG A 34 6.68 1.36 7.76
N ALA A 35 6.47 1.15 6.46
CA ALA A 35 5.62 2.04 5.67
C ALA A 35 4.18 2.01 6.19
N ASN A 36 3.51 3.16 6.13
CA ASN A 36 2.13 3.33 6.56
C ASN A 36 1.18 2.69 5.54
N SER A 37 0.73 1.48 5.84
CA SER A 37 -0.24 0.72 5.04
C SER A 37 -1.65 1.34 5.03
N ASN A 38 -1.95 2.22 5.99
CA ASN A 38 -3.22 2.95 6.12
C ASN A 38 -3.18 4.34 5.47
N ALA A 39 -2.12 4.69 4.73
CA ALA A 39 -2.07 5.93 3.99
C ALA A 39 -3.26 6.03 3.02
N LYS A 40 -3.73 7.26 2.80
CA LYS A 40 -4.88 7.58 1.97
C LYS A 40 -4.50 8.65 0.94
N ALA A 41 -4.76 8.38 -0.33
CA ALA A 41 -4.56 9.33 -1.41
C ALA A 41 -5.62 10.44 -1.38
N ASN A 42 -5.43 11.49 -2.18
CA ASN A 42 -6.33 12.65 -2.22
C ASN A 42 -7.77 12.26 -2.63
N ASN A 43 -7.92 11.24 -3.49
CA ASN A 43 -9.20 10.68 -3.90
C ASN A 43 -9.76 9.63 -2.91
N GLY A 44 -9.06 9.39 -1.81
CA GLY A 44 -9.45 8.47 -0.77
C GLY A 44 -9.06 7.01 -0.97
N LEU A 45 -8.29 6.68 -2.00
CA LEU A 45 -7.77 5.33 -2.20
C LEU A 45 -6.72 4.97 -1.14
N THR A 46 -6.79 3.74 -0.66
CA THR A 46 -5.77 3.10 0.17
C THR A 46 -5.19 1.91 -0.58
N ALA A 47 -4.02 1.44 -0.15
CA ALA A 47 -3.40 0.24 -0.71
C ALA A 47 -4.33 -0.99 -0.61
N LEU A 48 -5.11 -1.09 0.47
CA LEU A 48 -6.07 -2.17 0.70
C LEU A 48 -7.27 -2.07 -0.24
N LYS A 49 -7.81 -0.87 -0.45
CA LYS A 49 -8.91 -0.63 -1.40
C LYS A 49 -8.48 -1.03 -2.82
N ILE A 50 -7.30 -0.61 -3.26
CA ILE A 50 -6.75 -0.97 -4.57
C ILE A 50 -6.65 -2.50 -4.74
N ALA A 51 -6.14 -3.19 -3.72
CA ALA A 51 -5.98 -4.63 -3.75
C ALA A 51 -7.33 -5.38 -3.81
N ARG A 52 -8.33 -4.92 -3.04
CA ARG A 52 -9.69 -5.47 -3.04
C ARG A 52 -10.39 -5.23 -4.37
N ASP A 53 -10.35 -4.01 -4.91
CA ASP A 53 -10.98 -3.66 -6.19
C ASP A 53 -10.40 -4.48 -7.36
N LYS A 54 -9.12 -4.90 -7.26
CA LYS A 54 -8.44 -5.73 -8.27
C LYS A 54 -8.48 -7.24 -7.97
N ASN A 55 -9.11 -7.68 -6.87
CA ASN A 55 -9.15 -9.07 -6.42
C ASN A 55 -7.76 -9.70 -6.16
N TYR A 56 -6.80 -8.93 -5.68
CA TYR A 56 -5.45 -9.40 -5.34
C TYR A 56 -5.40 -9.93 -3.90
N ASN A 57 -5.95 -11.12 -3.69
CA ASN A 57 -6.11 -11.74 -2.36
C ASN A 57 -4.78 -11.91 -1.60
N ASP A 58 -3.68 -12.15 -2.31
CA ASP A 58 -2.32 -12.21 -1.76
C ASP A 58 -1.90 -10.87 -1.15
N ILE A 59 -2.13 -9.77 -1.88
CA ILE A 59 -1.83 -8.41 -1.43
C ILE A 59 -2.76 -7.99 -0.28
N VAL A 60 -4.05 -8.32 -0.38
CA VAL A 60 -5.03 -8.05 0.70
C VAL A 60 -4.56 -8.69 2.01
N ARG A 61 -4.21 -9.97 1.98
CA ARG A 61 -3.76 -10.69 3.18
C ARG A 61 -2.51 -10.06 3.78
N MET A 62 -1.52 -9.73 2.95
CA MET A 62 -0.28 -9.09 3.40
C MET A 62 -0.51 -7.71 4.05
N LEU A 63 -1.45 -6.93 3.51
CA LEU A 63 -1.80 -5.62 4.06
C LEU A 63 -2.55 -5.75 5.38
N GLU A 64 -3.50 -6.68 5.47
CA GLU A 64 -4.25 -6.97 6.70
C GLU A 64 -3.34 -7.50 7.82
N GLU A 65 -2.41 -8.41 7.49
CA GLU A 65 -1.35 -8.89 8.39
C GLU A 65 -0.46 -7.74 8.89
N ALA A 66 -0.29 -6.68 8.09
CA ALA A 66 0.42 -5.46 8.46
C ALA A 66 -0.45 -4.41 9.17
N GLY A 67 -1.69 -4.74 9.53
CA GLY A 67 -2.62 -3.85 10.25
C GLY A 67 -3.27 -2.78 9.36
N ALA A 68 -3.32 -2.98 8.04
CA ALA A 68 -4.14 -2.15 7.15
C ALA A 68 -5.62 -2.42 7.39
N ARG A 69 -6.44 -1.37 7.39
CA ARG A 69 -7.88 -1.43 7.61
C ARG A 69 -8.65 -0.46 6.71
#